data_AF-A0A6J7A0E6-F1
#
_entry.id   AF-A0A6J7A0E6-F1
#
_cell.length_a   1.000
_cell.length_b   1.000
_cell.length_c   1.000
_cell.angle_alpha   90.00
_cell.angle_beta   90.00
_cell.angle_gamma   90.00
#
_symmetry.space_group_name_H-M   'P 1'
#
loop_
_entity.id
_entity.type
_entity.pdbx_description
1 polymer ?
#
loop_
_entity_poly.entity_id
_entity_poly.type
_entity_poly.pdbx_seq_one_letter_code
_entity_poly.pdbx_strand_id
1 'polypeptide(L)'
;MTANDSPYTAAATGEALDLAGLVSLMHLEFDGEQLYNTIADRIAHAEAAELVRRNGREEAVHGERLIEVIALRTGAPYQPEQRGTGNELELPETIGAKFLLRVAKGEHDGGAMYQAYADNEPNEEIARLLRQNGREEVMHARRVEQAIEMIEAAAAG
;
A
#
# COMPACT_ATOMS: atom_id res chain seq x y z
N MET A 1 -5.05 -14.45 -3.47
CA MET A 1 -3.68 -14.24 -3.99
C MET A 1 -2.80 -15.34 -3.45
N THR A 2 -2.00 -16.00 -4.28
CA THR A 2 -1.12 -17.07 -3.79
C THR A 2 0.20 -16.47 -3.29
N ALA A 3 0.96 -17.24 -2.49
CA ALA A 3 2.22 -16.82 -1.87
C ALA A 3 3.35 -16.38 -2.83
N ASN A 4 3.13 -16.44 -4.15
CA ASN A 4 4.10 -16.06 -5.19
C ASN A 4 3.78 -14.74 -5.90
N ASP A 5 2.62 -14.14 -5.67
CA ASP A 5 2.23 -12.92 -6.36
C ASP A 5 2.59 -11.69 -5.50
N SER A 6 3.47 -10.82 -6.02
CA SER A 6 3.57 -9.46 -5.47
C SER A 6 2.18 -8.81 -5.61
N PRO A 7 1.66 -8.12 -4.58
CA PRO A 7 0.41 -7.38 -4.71
C PRO A 7 0.45 -6.30 -5.79
N TYR A 8 1.65 -5.97 -6.28
CA TYR A 8 1.92 -4.93 -7.28
C TYR A 8 2.37 -5.47 -8.65
N THR A 9 2.03 -6.72 -9.03
CA THR A 9 2.48 -7.29 -10.33
C THR A 9 1.92 -6.60 -11.58
N ALA A 10 1.07 -5.59 -11.47
CA ALA A 10 0.72 -4.73 -12.60
C ALA A 10 1.80 -3.67 -12.80
N ALA A 11 2.81 -3.96 -13.63
CA ALA A 11 3.70 -2.91 -14.14
C ALA A 11 2.84 -1.80 -14.75
N ALA A 12 3.01 -0.56 -14.29
CA ALA A 12 2.39 0.61 -14.92
C ALA A 12 2.74 0.58 -16.42
N THR A 13 1.74 0.44 -17.28
CA THR A 13 1.89 0.21 -18.74
C THR A 13 2.39 1.45 -19.49
N GLY A 14 2.86 2.49 -18.79
CA GLY A 14 3.16 3.79 -19.36
C GLY A 14 1.91 4.59 -19.78
N GLU A 15 0.72 4.11 -19.43
CA GLU A 15 -0.55 4.79 -19.68
C GLU A 15 -1.09 5.41 -18.40
N ALA A 16 -1.82 6.52 -18.53
CA ALA A 16 -2.58 7.09 -17.42
C ALA A 16 -3.62 6.07 -16.92
N LEU A 17 -3.84 6.01 -15.61
CA LEU A 17 -4.91 5.17 -15.06
C LEU A 17 -6.26 5.62 -15.60
N ASP A 18 -7.01 4.65 -16.13
CA ASP A 18 -8.43 4.85 -16.43
C ASP A 18 -9.26 4.79 -15.14
N LEU A 19 -10.57 5.05 -15.26
CA LEU A 19 -11.46 5.07 -14.10
C LEU A 19 -11.53 3.70 -13.40
N ALA A 20 -11.53 2.60 -14.16
CA ALA A 20 -11.57 1.26 -13.58
C ALA A 20 -10.29 0.94 -12.81
N GLY A 21 -9.14 1.36 -13.32
CA GLY A 21 -7.84 1.27 -12.67
C GLY A 21 -7.79 2.08 -11.38
N LEU A 22 -8.30 3.31 -11.38
CA LEU A 22 -8.39 4.15 -10.16
C LEU A 22 -9.26 3.50 -9.07
N VAL A 23 -10.42 2.94 -9.45
CA VAL A 23 -11.30 2.23 -8.51
C VAL A 23 -10.61 0.98 -7.97
N SER A 24 -9.94 0.21 -8.83
CA SER A 24 -9.19 -0.98 -8.41
C SER A 24 -8.07 -0.64 -7.44
N LEU A 25 -7.31 0.42 -7.74
CA LEU A 25 -6.23 0.91 -6.87
C LEU A 25 -6.80 1.38 -5.53
N MET A 26 -7.92 2.09 -5.52
CA MET A 26 -8.59 2.51 -4.28
C MET A 26 -8.95 1.33 -3.38
N HIS A 27 -9.48 0.23 -3.94
CA HIS A 27 -9.74 -0.97 -3.15
C HIS A 27 -8.45 -1.63 -2.66
N LEU A 28 -7.38 -1.62 -3.46
CA LEU A 28 -6.07 -2.15 -3.05
C LEU A 28 -5.53 -1.40 -1.83
N GLU A 29 -5.62 -0.08 -1.80
CA GLU A 29 -5.20 0.74 -0.64
C GLU A 29 -6.00 0.38 0.63
N PHE A 30 -7.32 0.21 0.52
CA PHE A 30 -8.13 -0.23 1.65
C PHE A 30 -7.83 -1.68 2.08
N ASP A 31 -7.46 -2.56 1.16
CA ASP A 31 -6.98 -3.90 1.50
C ASP A 31 -5.60 -3.85 2.17
N GLY A 32 -4.78 -2.85 1.84
CA GLY A 32 -3.51 -2.54 2.50
C GLY A 32 -3.66 -2.32 4.01
N GLU A 33 -4.69 -1.59 4.44
CA GLU A 33 -5.00 -1.42 5.87
C GLU A 33 -5.18 -2.78 6.58
N GLN A 34 -6.00 -3.67 6.00
CA GLN A 34 -6.25 -4.99 6.57
C GLN A 34 -4.99 -5.86 6.56
N LEU A 35 -4.20 -5.79 5.49
CA LEU A 35 -2.93 -6.48 5.36
C LEU A 35 -1.96 -6.07 6.46
N TYR A 36 -1.75 -4.78 6.65
CA TYR A 36 -0.82 -4.27 7.65
C TYR A 36 -1.23 -4.60 9.08
N ASN A 37 -2.52 -4.51 9.40
CA ASN A 37 -3.02 -4.92 10.70
C ASN A 37 -2.80 -6.42 10.95
N THR A 38 -3.11 -7.27 9.96
CA THR A 38 -2.91 -8.73 10.08
C THR A 38 -1.44 -9.10 10.20
N ILE A 39 -0.55 -8.41 9.47
CA ILE A 39 0.90 -8.59 9.60
C ILE A 39 1.35 -8.20 11.01
N ALA A 40 0.95 -7.02 11.50
CA ALA A 40 1.35 -6.51 12.80
C ALA A 40 0.95 -7.46 13.94
N ASP A 41 -0.26 -8.02 13.89
CA ASP A 41 -0.76 -8.95 14.91
C ASP A 41 0.02 -10.28 14.96
N ARG A 42 0.81 -10.57 13.92
CA ARG A 42 1.62 -11.80 13.79
C ARG A 42 3.12 -11.55 13.92
N ILE A 43 3.54 -10.31 14.21
CA ILE A 43 4.91 -9.96 14.57
C ILE A 43 5.06 -10.10 16.09
N ALA A 44 6.04 -10.89 16.54
CA ALA A 44 6.27 -11.10 17.97
C ALA A 44 6.83 -9.86 18.70
N HIS A 45 7.57 -9.01 17.99
CA HIS A 45 8.21 -7.82 18.57
C HIS A 45 7.24 -6.62 18.57
N ALA A 46 6.77 -6.22 19.75
CA ALA A 46 5.70 -5.23 19.88
C ALA A 46 5.98 -3.86 19.21
N GLU A 47 7.19 -3.31 19.33
CA GLU A 47 7.51 -2.01 18.72
C GLU A 47 7.56 -2.08 17.18
N ALA A 48 8.17 -3.14 16.64
CA ALA A 48 8.17 -3.44 15.20
C ALA A 48 6.73 -3.64 14.67
N ALA A 49 5.88 -4.33 15.43
CA ALA A 49 4.47 -4.49 15.10
C ALA A 49 3.75 -3.13 15.01
N GLU A 50 4.00 -2.19 15.92
CA GLU A 50 3.37 -0.88 15.87
C GLU A 50 3.86 -0.01 14.70
N LEU A 51 5.14 -0.10 14.33
CA LEU A 51 5.64 0.55 13.12
C LEU A 51 4.90 0.06 11.87
N VAL A 52 4.68 -1.24 11.77
CA VAL A 52 3.95 -1.87 10.65
C VAL A 52 2.46 -1.52 10.70
N ARG A 53 1.84 -1.53 11.88
CA ARG A 53 0.43 -1.12 12.05
C ARG A 53 0.19 0.32 11.65
N ARG A 54 1.18 1.20 11.83
CA ARG A 54 1.10 2.59 11.39
C ARG A 54 0.91 2.70 9.88
N ASN A 55 1.59 1.88 9.07
CA ASN A 55 1.40 1.90 7.62
C ASN A 55 -0.05 1.61 7.25
N GLY A 56 -0.70 0.62 7.88
CA GLY A 56 -2.10 0.31 7.61
C GLY A 56 -3.06 1.50 7.81
N ARG A 57 -2.80 2.36 8.80
CA ARG A 57 -3.58 3.61 8.99
C ARG A 57 -3.35 4.62 7.88
N GLU A 58 -2.13 4.67 7.33
CA GLU A 58 -1.75 5.55 6.23
C GLU A 58 -2.30 5.02 4.88
N GLU A 59 -2.38 3.70 4.67
CA GLU A 59 -3.04 3.11 3.49
C GLU A 59 -4.52 3.46 3.39
N ALA A 60 -5.24 3.47 4.52
CA ALA A 60 -6.63 3.94 4.52
C ALA A 60 -6.74 5.38 3.98
N VAL A 61 -5.76 6.23 4.29
CA VAL A 61 -5.69 7.61 3.78
C VAL A 61 -5.37 7.65 2.29
N HIS A 62 -4.54 6.73 1.77
CA HIS A 62 -4.34 6.58 0.32
C HIS A 62 -5.65 6.25 -0.40
N GLY A 63 -6.45 5.34 0.16
CA GLY A 63 -7.78 5.01 -0.35
C GLY A 63 -8.72 6.21 -0.37
N GLU A 64 -8.76 7.02 0.70
CA GLU A 64 -9.53 8.28 0.70
C GLU A 64 -9.04 9.25 -0.38
N ARG A 65 -7.73 9.34 -0.56
CA ARG A 65 -7.14 10.21 -1.57
C ARG A 65 -7.53 9.77 -2.98
N LEU A 66 -7.66 8.47 -3.21
CA LEU A 66 -8.13 7.94 -4.48
C LEU A 66 -9.63 8.19 -4.71
N ILE A 67 -10.46 8.24 -3.66
CA ILE A 67 -11.85 8.74 -3.77
C ILE A 67 -11.86 10.18 -4.28
N GLU A 68 -10.99 11.05 -3.76
CA GLU A 68 -10.83 12.42 -4.25
C GLU A 68 -10.37 12.47 -5.71
N VAL A 69 -9.37 11.66 -6.08
CA VAL A 69 -8.91 11.52 -7.47
C VAL A 69 -10.04 11.08 -8.41
N ILE A 70 -10.86 10.11 -8.01
CA ILE A 70 -12.00 9.64 -8.81
C ILE A 70 -13.05 10.76 -8.96
N ALA A 71 -13.31 11.52 -7.90
CA ALA A 71 -14.23 12.65 -7.96
C ALA A 71 -13.74 13.74 -8.92
N LEU A 72 -12.44 14.06 -8.89
CA LEU A 72 -11.81 14.98 -9.85
C LEU A 72 -11.89 14.46 -11.29
N ARG A 73 -11.67 13.16 -11.50
CA ARG A 73 -11.72 12.52 -12.84
C ARG A 73 -13.13 12.59 -13.45
N THR A 74 -14.15 12.37 -12.64
CA THR A 74 -15.55 12.26 -13.09
C THR A 74 -16.28 13.60 -13.06
N GLY A 75 -15.76 14.59 -12.32
CA GLY A 75 -16.42 15.87 -12.10
C GLY A 75 -17.60 15.81 -11.13
N ALA A 76 -17.74 14.73 -10.35
CA ALA A 76 -18.83 14.52 -9.40
C ALA A 76 -18.33 13.83 -8.11
N PRO A 77 -19.00 14.02 -6.97
CA PRO A 77 -18.67 13.27 -5.76
C PRO A 77 -18.72 11.75 -6.01
N TYR A 78 -17.72 11.04 -5.51
CA TYR A 78 -17.66 9.59 -5.56
C TYR A 78 -17.80 9.01 -4.16
N GLN A 79 -18.64 7.99 -4.01
CA GLN A 79 -18.80 7.24 -2.77
C GLN A 79 -18.68 5.76 -3.15
N PRO A 80 -17.65 5.04 -2.66
CA PRO A 80 -17.54 3.62 -2.96
C PRO A 80 -18.65 2.85 -2.24
N GLU A 81 -19.17 1.82 -2.90
CA GLU A 81 -20.15 0.90 -2.32
C GLU A 81 -19.55 0.07 -1.17
N GLN A 82 -18.23 -0.20 -1.25
CA GLN A 82 -17.47 -0.90 -0.23
C GLN A 82 -16.02 -0.39 -0.18
N ARG A 83 -15.34 -0.61 0.95
CA ARG A 83 -13.91 -0.35 1.12
C ARG A 83 -13.16 -1.67 1.07
N GLY A 84 -12.15 -1.74 0.22
CA GLY A 84 -11.43 -3.00 -0.04
C GLY A 84 -12.19 -3.94 -0.96
N THR A 85 -11.56 -5.05 -1.32
CA THR A 85 -12.17 -6.09 -2.15
C THR A 85 -13.02 -7.07 -1.35
N GLY A 86 -12.86 -7.09 -0.02
CA GLY A 86 -13.49 -8.07 0.86
C GLY A 86 -12.84 -9.46 0.81
N ASN A 87 -11.72 -9.60 0.11
CA ASN A 87 -10.98 -10.85 0.04
C ASN A 87 -10.25 -11.14 1.36
N GLU A 88 -10.28 -12.39 1.80
CA GLU A 88 -9.48 -12.83 2.95
C GLU A 88 -7.99 -12.95 2.57
N LEU A 89 -7.13 -12.58 3.51
CA LEU A 89 -5.68 -12.65 3.35
C LEU A 89 -5.14 -13.95 3.94
N GLU A 90 -4.59 -14.80 3.08
CA GLU A 90 -3.85 -15.99 3.50
C GLU A 90 -2.40 -15.62 3.82
N LEU A 91 -2.10 -15.42 5.10
CA LEU A 91 -0.76 -15.09 5.59
C LEU A 91 -0.20 -16.19 6.52
N PRO A 92 1.13 -16.31 6.68
CA PRO A 92 1.73 -17.17 7.70
C PRO A 92 1.27 -16.82 9.12
N GLU A 93 1.14 -17.79 10.02
CA GLU A 93 0.74 -17.57 11.43
C GLU A 93 1.72 -16.66 12.19
N THR A 94 3.00 -16.71 11.83
CA THR A 94 4.05 -15.86 12.39
C THR A 94 4.78 -15.13 11.28
N ILE A 95 4.98 -13.83 11.46
CA ILE A 95 5.71 -12.97 10.52
C ILE A 95 7.10 -12.66 11.07
N GLY A 96 8.11 -12.90 10.24
CA GLY A 96 9.50 -12.55 10.53
C GLY A 96 10.16 -11.76 9.39
N ALA A 97 11.43 -11.40 9.59
CA ALA A 97 12.21 -10.53 8.71
C ALA A 97 12.10 -10.88 7.21
N LYS A 98 12.19 -12.18 6.85
CA LYS A 98 12.11 -12.62 5.45
C LYS A 98 10.77 -12.27 4.78
N PHE A 99 9.67 -12.28 5.52
CA PHE A 99 8.37 -11.88 4.97
C PHE A 99 8.31 -10.35 4.81
N LEU A 100 8.73 -9.62 5.85
CA LEU A 100 8.76 -8.16 5.84
C LEU A 100 9.65 -7.58 4.74
N LEU A 101 10.75 -8.26 4.37
CA LEU A 101 11.59 -7.84 3.25
C LEU A 101 10.80 -7.81 1.92
N ARG A 102 9.86 -8.74 1.72
CA ARG A 102 8.99 -8.73 0.53
C ARG A 102 7.96 -7.61 0.60
N VAL A 103 7.45 -7.32 1.80
CA VAL A 103 6.54 -6.19 2.02
C VAL A 103 7.25 -4.88 1.69
N ALA A 104 8.43 -4.62 2.26
CA ALA A 104 9.23 -3.43 1.97
C ALA A 104 9.54 -3.27 0.47
N LYS A 105 9.85 -4.38 -0.23
CA LYS A 105 10.00 -4.34 -1.69
C LYS A 105 8.69 -3.92 -2.38
N GLY A 106 7.57 -4.49 -1.98
CA GLY A 106 6.24 -4.14 -2.51
C GLY A 106 5.95 -2.65 -2.35
N GLU A 107 6.27 -2.08 -1.19
CA GLU A 107 6.12 -0.65 -0.92
C GLU A 107 6.99 0.23 -1.82
N HIS A 108 8.26 -0.13 -2.04
CA HIS A 108 9.11 0.59 -3.00
C HIS A 108 8.56 0.51 -4.43
N ASP A 109 8.08 -0.67 -4.84
CA ASP A 109 7.48 -0.87 -6.15
C ASP A 109 6.20 -0.03 -6.30
N GLY A 110 5.32 -0.02 -5.29
CA GLY A 110 4.10 0.79 -5.23
C GLY A 110 4.42 2.29 -5.30
N GLY A 111 5.43 2.75 -4.57
CA GLY A 111 5.93 4.12 -4.64
C GLY A 111 6.35 4.51 -6.06
N ALA A 112 7.09 3.65 -6.74
CA ALA A 112 7.50 3.85 -8.13
C ALA A 112 6.30 3.83 -9.11
N MET A 113 5.33 2.94 -8.90
CA MET A 113 4.11 2.88 -9.69
C MET A 113 3.30 4.17 -9.59
N TYR A 114 3.12 4.71 -8.39
CA TYR A 114 2.44 5.98 -8.19
C TYR A 114 3.13 7.16 -8.89
N GLN A 115 4.47 7.22 -8.88
CA GLN A 115 5.18 8.23 -9.64
C GLN A 115 4.95 8.06 -11.15
N ALA A 116 5.00 6.82 -11.66
CA ALA A 116 4.76 6.55 -13.08
C ALA A 116 3.34 6.92 -13.52
N TYR A 117 2.31 6.65 -12.70
CA TYR A 117 0.95 7.08 -12.97
C TYR A 117 0.82 8.60 -12.97
N ALA A 118 1.45 9.28 -12.02
CA ALA A 118 1.41 10.73 -11.93
C ALA A 118 2.15 11.43 -13.09
N ASP A 119 3.21 10.83 -13.63
CA ASP A 119 3.95 11.38 -14.77
C ASP A 119 3.18 11.30 -16.08
N ASN A 120 2.22 10.38 -16.18
CA ASN A 120 1.33 10.23 -17.33
C ASN A 120 -0.04 10.91 -17.14
N GLU A 121 -0.28 11.53 -15.98
CA GLU A 121 -1.55 12.16 -15.67
C GLU A 121 -1.62 13.61 -16.19
N PRO A 122 -2.56 13.95 -17.09
CA PRO A 122 -2.69 15.31 -17.61
C PRO A 122 -3.30 16.30 -16.62
N ASN A 123 -4.09 15.86 -15.63
CA ASN A 123 -4.64 16.73 -14.61
C ASN A 123 -3.61 16.92 -13.48
N GLU A 124 -3.04 18.13 -13.37
CA GLU A 124 -1.98 18.43 -12.41
C GLU A 124 -2.37 18.14 -10.94
N GLU A 125 -3.64 18.32 -10.58
CA GLU A 125 -4.09 18.06 -9.21
C GLU A 125 -4.18 16.56 -8.92
N ILE A 126 -4.69 15.76 -9.86
CA ILE A 126 -4.66 14.30 -9.74
C ILE A 126 -3.22 13.82 -9.67
N ALA A 127 -2.35 14.33 -10.54
CA ALA A 127 -0.93 13.98 -10.54
C ALA A 127 -0.27 14.32 -9.20
N ARG A 128 -0.60 15.47 -8.58
CA ARG A 128 -0.09 15.88 -7.27
C ARG A 128 -0.50 14.87 -6.18
N LEU A 129 -1.76 14.46 -6.17
CA LEU A 129 -2.30 13.49 -5.21
C LEU A 129 -1.64 12.12 -5.36
N LEU A 130 -1.49 11.62 -6.60
CA LEU A 130 -0.81 10.35 -6.87
C LEU A 130 0.67 10.38 -6.43
N ARG A 131 1.40 11.47 -6.70
CA ARG A 131 2.77 11.62 -6.19
C ARG A 131 2.84 11.64 -4.67
N GLN A 132 1.77 12.07 -4.00
CA GLN A 132 1.70 12.06 -2.55
C GLN A 132 1.61 10.63 -2.01
N ASN A 133 0.69 9.79 -2.51
CA ASN A 133 0.66 8.35 -2.18
C ASN A 133 2.05 7.75 -2.42
N GLY A 134 2.63 7.95 -3.61
CA GLY A 134 3.92 7.35 -3.93
C GLY A 134 5.10 7.76 -3.04
N ARG A 135 5.07 8.96 -2.43
CA ARG A 135 6.08 9.34 -1.42
C ARG A 135 5.83 8.68 -0.08
N GLU A 136 4.57 8.51 0.28
CA GLU A 136 4.13 7.86 1.51
C GLU A 136 4.46 6.34 1.46
N GLU A 137 4.32 5.67 0.30
CA GLU A 137 4.76 4.27 0.13
C GLU A 137 6.26 4.07 0.38
N VAL A 138 7.10 5.00 -0.09
CA VAL A 138 8.55 4.92 0.19
C VAL A 138 8.82 5.07 1.69
N MET A 139 7.97 5.80 2.42
CA MET A 139 8.05 5.87 3.88
C MET A 139 7.52 4.59 4.55
N HIS A 140 6.52 3.93 3.97
CA HIS A 140 6.05 2.62 4.41
C HIS A 140 7.17 1.59 4.33
N ALA A 141 7.87 1.53 3.19
CA ALA A 141 9.02 0.65 2.99
C ALA A 141 10.09 0.85 4.08
N ARG A 142 10.46 2.11 4.35
CA ARG A 142 11.45 2.47 5.37
C ARG A 142 11.04 2.05 6.79
N ARG A 143 9.76 2.14 7.13
CA ARG A 143 9.27 1.67 8.44
C ARG A 143 9.30 0.15 8.54
N VAL A 144 9.01 -0.55 7.45
CA VAL A 144 9.13 -2.01 7.40
C VAL A 144 10.59 -2.45 7.51
N GLU A 145 11.51 -1.75 6.85
CA GLU A 145 12.96 -1.95 6.98
C GLU A 145 13.43 -1.75 8.43
N GLN A 146 12.96 -0.68 9.09
CA GLN A 146 13.25 -0.46 10.51
C GLN A 146 12.68 -1.57 11.41
N ALA A 147 11.48 -2.07 11.12
CA ALA A 147 10.89 -3.19 11.85
C ALA A 147 11.71 -4.49 11.69
N ILE A 148 12.30 -4.72 10.52
CA ILE A 148 13.22 -5.84 10.27
C ILE A 148 14.46 -5.72 11.17
N GLU A 149 15.09 -4.56 11.21
CA GLU A 149 16.28 -4.31 12.05
C GLU A 149 16.02 -4.61 13.52
N MET A 150 14.84 -4.20 14.04
CA MET A 150 14.43 -4.48 15.42
C MET A 150 14.28 -5.99 15.69
N ILE A 151 13.65 -6.72 14.77
CA ILE A 151 13.43 -8.17 14.90
C ILE A 151 14.77 -8.92 14.87
N GLU A 152 15.66 -8.55 13.95
CA GLU A 152 16.97 -9.20 13.82
C GLU A 152 17.88 -8.91 15.02
N ALA A 153 17.88 -7.67 15.52
CA ALA A 153 18.62 -7.30 16.73
C ALA A 153 18.15 -8.09 17.96
N ALA A 154 16.83 -8.26 18.12
CA ALA A 154 16.25 -9.04 19.21
C ALA A 154 16.56 -10.54 19.12
N ALA A 155 16.80 -11.08 17.94
CA ALA A 155 17.18 -12.49 17.74
C ALA A 155 18.67 -12.77 17.95
N ALA A 156 19.51 -11.73 17.92
CA ALA A 156 20.97 -11.83 18.05
C ALA A 156 21.47 -11.67 19.51
N GLY A 157 20.62 -11.17 20.41
CA GLY A 157 20.90 -11.01 21.86
C GLY A 157 20.36 -12.17 22.69
#